data_AF-A0AAE8GD46-F1
#
_entry.id   AF-A0AAE8GD46-F1
#
_cell.length_a   1.000
_cell.length_b   1.000
_cell.length_c   1.000
_cell.angle_alpha   90.00
_cell.angle_beta   90.00
_cell.angle_gamma   90.00
#
_symmetry.space_group_name_H-M   'P 1'
#
loop_
_entity.id
_entity.type
_entity.pdbx_description
1 polymer ?
#
loop_
_entity_poly.entity_id
_entity_poly.type
_entity_poly.pdbx_seq_one_letter_code
_entity_poly.pdbx_strand_id
1 'polypeptide(L)'
;MNFQTILLSFKNQSTGTDAFKDLKNACEQSLKESQDTKEKAAVYLIYGFARSYVILYEDEAVTTEFAHTSKTQLIAYMESFNEALLSQDDSAILSALNQVSDDYIKSSRVF
;
A
#
# COMPACT_ATOMS: atom_id res chain seq x y z
N MET A 1 11.72 8.48 -1.91
CA MET A 1 11.81 7.41 -0.87
C MET A 1 11.69 6.04 -1.55
N ASN A 2 12.42 5.04 -1.07
CA ASN A 2 12.26 3.64 -1.53
C ASN A 2 11.04 2.98 -0.84
N PHE A 3 10.61 1.83 -1.36
CA PHE A 3 9.41 1.14 -0.90
C PHE A 3 9.45 0.79 0.59
N GLN A 4 10.59 0.30 1.07
CA GLN A 4 10.77 -0.07 2.48
C GLN A 4 10.54 1.11 3.43
N THR A 5 11.04 2.30 3.07
CA THR A 5 10.84 3.50 3.90
C THR A 5 9.37 3.88 3.97
N ILE A 6 8.63 3.77 2.86
CA ILE A 6 7.20 4.04 2.81
C ILE A 6 6.43 3.07 3.73
N LEU A 7 6.75 1.78 3.67
CA LEU A 7 6.15 0.76 4.54
C LEU A 7 6.38 1.05 6.02
N LEU A 8 7.62 1.36 6.41
CA LEU A 8 7.95 1.67 7.81
C LEU A 8 7.22 2.91 8.31
N SER A 9 7.14 3.97 7.50
CA SER A 9 6.37 5.17 7.85
C SER A 9 4.90 4.85 8.06
N PHE A 10 4.28 4.10 7.15
CA PHE A 10 2.85 3.75 7.26
C PHE A 10 2.54 2.88 8.48
N LYS A 11 3.40 1.90 8.79
CA LYS A 11 3.26 1.05 10.00
C LYS A 11 3.24 1.89 11.28
N ASN A 12 4.07 2.93 11.36
CA ASN A 12 4.25 3.73 12.56
C ASN A 12 3.15 4.81 12.75
N GLN A 13 2.31 5.04 11.75
CA GLN A 13 1.18 5.97 11.87
C GLN A 13 0.02 5.40 12.68
N SER A 14 -0.91 6.26 13.11
CA SER A 14 -2.19 5.83 13.68
C SER A 14 -3.11 5.16 12.64
N THR A 15 -4.22 4.59 13.09
CA THR A 15 -5.20 3.87 12.26
C THR A 15 -6.27 4.78 11.63
N GLY A 16 -5.95 6.02 11.25
CA GLY A 16 -6.90 6.98 10.69
C GLY A 16 -6.76 7.22 9.18
N THR A 17 -7.75 7.87 8.56
CA THR A 17 -7.72 8.24 7.13
C THR A 17 -6.53 9.14 6.79
N ASP A 18 -6.04 9.95 7.73
CA ASP A 18 -4.82 10.75 7.54
C ASP A 18 -3.58 9.90 7.26
N ALA A 19 -3.47 8.70 7.86
CA ALA A 19 -2.37 7.78 7.55
C ALA A 19 -2.42 7.31 6.08
N PHE A 20 -3.62 7.10 5.54
CA PHE A 20 -3.80 6.75 4.13
C PHE A 20 -3.54 7.95 3.19
N LYS A 21 -3.86 9.18 3.61
CA LYS A 21 -3.48 10.41 2.87
C LYS A 21 -1.97 10.54 2.78
N ASP A 22 -1.27 10.34 3.89
CA ASP A 22 0.19 10.40 3.94
C ASP A 22 0.83 9.28 3.12
N LEU A 23 0.31 8.05 3.20
CA LEU A 23 0.75 6.94 2.35
C LEU A 23 0.57 7.26 0.86
N LYS A 24 -0.61 7.75 0.46
CA LYS A 24 -0.89 8.18 -0.92
C LYS A 24 0.14 9.21 -1.40
N ASN A 25 0.41 10.23 -0.59
CA ASN A 25 1.36 11.30 -0.93
C ASN A 25 2.81 10.76 -1.03
N ALA A 26 3.22 9.88 -0.11
CA ALA A 26 4.54 9.26 -0.12
C ALA A 26 4.75 8.37 -1.37
N CYS A 27 3.74 7.59 -1.76
CA CYS A 27 3.77 6.81 -2.99
C CYS A 27 3.83 7.71 -4.22
N GLU A 28 3.02 8.77 -4.29
CA GLU A 28 3.04 9.72 -5.41
C GLU A 28 4.41 10.39 -5.56
N GLN A 29 5.02 10.80 -4.46
CA GLN A 29 6.37 11.36 -4.47
C GLN A 29 7.40 10.32 -4.95
N SER A 30 7.34 9.10 -4.46
CA SER A 30 8.23 8.01 -4.89
C SER A 30 8.10 7.71 -6.39
N LEU A 31 6.89 7.69 -6.94
CA LEU A 31 6.67 7.47 -8.37
C LEU A 31 7.29 8.56 -9.25
N LYS A 32 7.26 9.82 -8.79
CA LYS A 32 7.84 10.98 -9.47
C LYS A 32 9.36 11.02 -9.38
N GLU A 33 9.93 10.69 -8.23
CA GLU A 33 11.35 10.93 -7.92
C GLU A 33 12.24 9.70 -8.05
N SER A 34 11.70 8.49 -7.85
CA SER A 34 12.51 7.27 -7.84
C SER A 34 12.98 6.89 -9.25
N GLN A 35 14.29 6.64 -9.35
CA GLN A 35 14.93 6.07 -10.54
C GLN A 35 14.89 4.53 -10.54
N ASP A 36 14.61 3.90 -9.39
CA ASP A 36 14.45 2.45 -9.33
C ASP A 36 13.10 2.05 -9.96
N THR A 37 13.18 1.38 -11.10
CA THR A 37 12.01 0.96 -11.86
C THR A 37 11.36 -0.30 -11.30
N LYS A 38 12.06 -1.10 -10.49
CA LYS A 38 11.54 -2.37 -9.96
C LYS A 38 10.45 -2.15 -8.91
N GLU A 39 10.51 -1.05 -8.18
CA GLU A 39 9.50 -0.71 -7.17
C GLU A 39 8.23 -0.09 -7.77
N LYS A 40 8.29 0.47 -8.98
CA LYS A 40 7.22 1.36 -9.50
C LYS A 40 5.85 0.70 -9.58
N ALA A 41 5.78 -0.57 -10.00
CA ALA A 41 4.51 -1.29 -10.08
C ALA A 41 3.88 -1.51 -8.70
N ALA A 42 4.68 -1.94 -7.72
CA ALA A 42 4.23 -2.11 -6.34
C ALA A 42 3.80 -0.77 -5.72
N VAL A 43 4.60 0.29 -5.89
CA VAL A 43 4.25 1.64 -5.41
C VAL A 43 2.95 2.13 -6.05
N TYR A 44 2.75 1.93 -7.35
CA TYR A 44 1.54 2.36 -8.05
C TYR A 44 0.28 1.63 -7.56
N LEU A 45 0.39 0.33 -7.29
CA LEU A 45 -0.73 -0.45 -6.76
C LEU A 45 -1.11 0.01 -5.34
N ILE A 46 -0.11 0.21 -4.46
CA ILE A 46 -0.35 0.73 -3.11
C ILE A 46 -0.90 2.16 -3.15
N TYR A 47 -0.40 3.01 -4.05
CA TYR A 47 -0.97 4.34 -4.30
C TYR A 47 -2.46 4.25 -4.65
N GLY A 48 -2.84 3.31 -5.51
CA GLY A 48 -4.23 3.07 -5.88
C GLY A 48 -5.10 2.75 -4.66
N PHE A 49 -4.68 1.79 -3.84
CA PHE A 49 -5.43 1.43 -2.61
C PHE A 49 -5.52 2.60 -1.62
N ALA A 50 -4.42 3.30 -1.37
CA ALA A 50 -4.40 4.44 -0.46
C ALA A 50 -5.30 5.58 -0.95
N ARG A 51 -5.23 5.89 -2.26
CA ARG A 51 -6.10 6.90 -2.89
C ARG A 51 -7.56 6.54 -2.76
N SER A 52 -7.93 5.30 -3.06
CA SER A 52 -9.33 4.89 -3.04
C SER A 52 -9.89 4.85 -1.60
N TYR A 53 -9.11 4.40 -0.62
CA TYR A 53 -9.49 4.51 0.81
C TYR A 53 -9.78 5.97 1.21
N VAL A 54 -8.92 6.92 0.83
CA VAL A 54 -9.15 8.34 1.12
C VAL A 54 -10.43 8.83 0.47
N ILE A 55 -10.66 8.50 -0.81
CA ILE A 55 -11.89 8.92 -1.52
C ILE A 55 -13.15 8.35 -0.85
N LEU A 56 -13.11 7.12 -0.38
CA LEU A 56 -14.27 6.44 0.19
C LEU A 56 -14.58 6.90 1.62
N TYR A 57 -13.56 7.30 2.40
CA TYR A 57 -13.69 7.46 3.85
C TYR A 57 -13.15 8.77 4.44
N GLU A 58 -12.77 9.76 3.62
CA GLU A 58 -12.31 11.07 4.12
C GLU A 58 -13.38 11.84 4.88
N ASP A 59 -14.63 11.78 4.43
CA ASP A 59 -15.77 12.49 5.03
C ASP A 59 -16.69 11.56 5.85
N GLU A 60 -16.33 10.29 5.99
CA GLU A 60 -17.16 9.27 6.65
C GLU A 60 -16.69 8.99 8.09
N ALA A 61 -17.65 8.76 8.98
CA ALA A 61 -17.37 8.29 10.33
C ALA A 61 -17.04 6.79 10.32
N VAL A 62 -15.79 6.44 10.01
CA VAL A 62 -15.32 5.05 10.07
C VAL A 62 -15.10 4.58 11.51
N THR A 63 -15.49 3.34 11.80
CA THR A 63 -15.21 2.74 13.12
C THR A 63 -13.71 2.46 13.27
N THR A 64 -13.22 2.49 14.50
CA THR A 64 -11.81 2.15 14.80
C THR A 64 -11.45 0.74 14.35
N GLU A 65 -12.37 -0.22 14.49
CA GLU A 65 -12.18 -1.61 14.07
C GLU A 65 -12.04 -1.74 12.55
N PHE A 66 -12.90 -1.03 11.79
CA PHE A 66 -12.82 -1.02 10.33
C PHE A 66 -11.50 -0.41 9.85
N ALA A 67 -11.12 0.74 10.42
CA ALA A 67 -9.90 1.43 10.04
C ALA A 67 -8.64 0.64 10.40
N HIS A 68 -8.65 -0.03 11.57
CA HIS A 68 -7.60 -0.97 11.95
C HIS A 68 -7.52 -2.14 10.97
N THR A 69 -8.62 -2.82 10.69
CA THR A 69 -8.67 -3.99 9.79
C THR A 69 -8.17 -3.65 8.40
N SER A 70 -8.64 -2.53 7.84
CA SER A 70 -8.20 -2.02 6.54
C SER A 70 -6.69 -1.72 6.54
N LYS A 71 -6.20 -1.05 7.58
CA LYS A 71 -4.76 -0.77 7.70
C LYS A 71 -3.92 -2.04 7.80
N THR A 72 -4.34 -3.02 8.61
CA THR A 72 -3.65 -4.31 8.73
C THR A 72 -3.61 -5.04 7.39
N GLN A 73 -4.71 -5.06 6.65
CA GLN A 73 -4.75 -5.68 5.33
C GLN A 73 -3.77 -5.01 4.35
N LEU A 74 -3.74 -3.67 4.30
CA LEU A 74 -2.82 -2.96 3.41
C LEU A 74 -1.36 -3.16 3.81
N ILE A 75 -1.06 -3.21 5.11
CA ILE A 75 0.28 -3.52 5.61
C ILE A 75 0.72 -4.92 5.16
N ALA A 76 -0.15 -5.93 5.23
CA ALA A 76 0.18 -7.29 4.79
C ALA A 76 0.56 -7.33 3.29
N TYR A 77 -0.19 -6.62 2.43
CA TYR A 77 0.15 -6.49 1.01
C TYR A 77 1.50 -5.80 0.80
N MET A 78 1.75 -4.71 1.53
CA MET A 78 3.02 -4.01 1.45
C MET A 78 4.19 -4.87 1.97
N GLU A 79 4.00 -5.67 3.01
CA GLU A 79 5.04 -6.61 3.49
C GLU A 79 5.41 -7.65 2.44
N SER A 80 4.40 -8.24 1.77
CA SER A 80 4.62 -9.17 0.66
C SER A 80 5.43 -8.54 -0.48
N PHE A 81 5.09 -7.31 -0.87
CA PHE A 81 5.88 -6.57 -1.87
C PHE A 81 7.28 -6.26 -1.38
N ASN A 82 7.45 -5.83 -0.14
CA ASN A 82 8.76 -5.48 0.40
C ASN A 82 9.70 -6.69 0.43
N GLU A 83 9.20 -7.87 0.84
CA GLU A 83 9.98 -9.12 0.80
C GLU A 83 10.41 -9.47 -0.64
N ALA A 84 9.47 -9.42 -1.60
CA ALA A 84 9.77 -9.69 -3.00
C ALA A 84 10.76 -8.67 -3.59
N LEU A 85 10.62 -7.38 -3.28
CA LEU A 85 11.51 -6.33 -3.76
C LEU A 85 12.93 -6.45 -3.18
N LEU A 86 13.07 -6.87 -1.92
CA LEU A 86 14.38 -7.15 -1.31
C LEU A 86 15.12 -8.30 -2.01
N SER A 87 14.40 -9.26 -2.59
CA SER A 87 15.01 -10.35 -3.35
C SER A 87 15.66 -9.91 -4.66
N GLN A 88 15.23 -8.77 -5.21
CA GLN A 88 15.63 -8.26 -6.54
C GLN A 88 15.32 -9.22 -7.71
N ASP A 89 14.54 -10.27 -7.48
CA ASP A 89 14.10 -11.23 -8.50
C ASP A 89 12.78 -10.77 -9.13
N ASP A 90 12.81 -10.50 -10.44
CA ASP A 90 11.67 -10.02 -11.20
C ASP A 90 10.49 -11.02 -11.19
N SER A 91 10.78 -12.33 -11.12
CA SER A 91 9.75 -13.37 -11.03
C SER A 91 9.06 -13.36 -9.67
N ALA A 92 9.81 -13.15 -8.59
CA ALA A 92 9.26 -13.03 -7.25
C ALA A 92 8.39 -11.76 -7.12
N ILE A 93 8.86 -10.63 -7.68
CA ILE A 93 8.12 -9.36 -7.70
C ILE A 93 6.80 -9.52 -8.47
N LEU A 94 6.83 -10.10 -9.67
CA LEU A 94 5.63 -10.33 -10.47
C LEU A 94 4.65 -11.29 -9.75
N SER A 95 5.17 -12.33 -9.11
CA SER A 95 4.35 -13.28 -8.35
C SER A 95 3.65 -12.59 -7.18
N ALA A 96 4.34 -11.73 -6.44
CA ALA A 96 3.75 -10.95 -5.35
C ALA A 96 2.66 -9.99 -5.88
N LEU A 97 2.91 -9.28 -6.99
CA LEU A 97 1.92 -8.40 -7.64
C LEU A 97 0.64 -9.15 -8.02
N ASN A 98 0.78 -10.34 -8.60
CA ASN A 98 -0.35 -11.19 -8.97
C ASN A 98 -1.09 -11.69 -7.73
N GLN A 99 -0.38 -12.12 -6.70
CA GLN A 99 -0.98 -12.63 -5.47
C GLN A 99 -1.80 -11.56 -4.76
N VAL A 100 -1.25 -10.36 -4.56
CA VAL A 100 -1.99 -9.25 -3.92
C VAL A 100 -3.23 -8.86 -4.72
N SER A 101 -3.14 -8.89 -6.05
CA SER A 101 -4.29 -8.61 -6.92
C SER A 101 -5.41 -9.66 -6.77
N ASP A 102 -5.02 -10.95 -6.72
CA ASP A 102 -5.93 -12.08 -6.53
C ASP A 102 -6.54 -12.11 -5.11
N ASP A 103 -5.74 -11.82 -4.10
CA ASP A 103 -6.19 -11.72 -2.70
C ASP A 103 -7.21 -10.58 -2.55
N TYR A 104 -6.91 -9.40 -3.10
CA TYR A 104 -7.80 -8.25 -3.02
C TYR A 104 -9.13 -8.48 -3.73
N ILE A 105 -9.14 -9.07 -4.94
CA ILE A 105 -10.42 -9.31 -5.64
C ILE A 105 -11.31 -10.33 -4.92
N LYS A 106 -10.70 -11.25 -4.15
CA LYS A 106 -11.40 -12.22 -3.30
C LYS A 106 -11.77 -11.69 -1.91
N SER A 107 -11.28 -10.51 -1.52
CA SER A 107 -11.55 -9.90 -0.21
C SER A 107 -12.85 -9.09 -0.21
N SER A 108 -13.15 -8.46 0.92
CA SER A 108 -14.23 -7.47 1.07
C SER A 108 -14.07 -6.20 0.21
N ARG A 109 -12.92 -6.01 -0.45
CA ARG A 109 -12.63 -4.87 -1.35
C ARG A 109 -12.91 -3.51 -0.71
N VAL A 110 -12.26 -3.28 0.44
CA VAL A 110 -12.43 -2.05 1.23
C VAL A 110 -11.66 -0.85 0.70
N PHE A 111 -10.76 -1.05 -0.27
CA PHE A 111 -10.01 0.00 -0.96
C PHE A 111 -10.67 0.31 -2.29
#